data_AF-A0A2S7U6F9-F1
#
_entry.id   AF-A0A2S7U6F9-F1
#
_cell.length_a   1.000
_cell.length_b   1.000
_cell.length_c   1.000
_cell.angle_alpha   90.00
_cell.angle_beta   90.00
_cell.angle_gamma   90.00
#
_symmetry.space_group_name_H-M   'P 1'
#
loop_
_entity.id
_entity.type
_entity.pdbx_description
1 polymer ?
#
loop_
_entity_poly.entity_id
_entity_poly.type
_entity_poly.pdbx_seq_one_letter_code
_entity_poly.pdbx_strand_id
1 'polypeptide(L)'
;MFGKAGDHNPGGTAIRKNTTPIQMLRNDDVGLDSKTRSFCLSSSHSSSPIMPQQTIPACPHLPQVTRQLRITHAREHRTACREAYYIACLELAQSLWQNKRPAQAILQLDKAMMANIPANSTTLDTHPIPYRAMLWFMINTPTGSFVGNPVRHFQHLASRMNLKQPQPELRTARAWACLHLAESVLSHEDYPRDQRQLNKENLEIPNRYAVKAALIERSPHQLEKTWFELAMSLAV
;
A
#
# COMPACT_ATOMS: atom_id res chain seq x y z
N MET A 1 50.56 11.41 54.60
CA MET A 1 49.43 12.34 54.55
C MET A 1 48.42 11.81 53.55
N PHE A 2 47.20 11.58 54.03
CA PHE A 2 45.90 11.47 53.35
C PHE A 2 45.78 10.72 52.01
N GLY A 3 45.03 9.61 52.05
CA GLY A 3 44.35 9.05 50.88
C GLY A 3 42.89 9.54 50.77
N LYS A 4 42.26 9.26 49.63
CA LYS A 4 40.93 8.62 49.49
C LYS A 4 40.50 8.52 48.03
N ALA A 5 39.80 7.42 47.74
CA ALA A 5 39.02 7.16 46.55
C ALA A 5 37.94 8.24 46.32
N GLY A 6 37.59 8.43 45.04
CA GLY A 6 36.53 9.32 44.60
C GLY A 6 36.30 9.16 43.10
N ASP A 7 35.63 8.06 42.76
CA ASP A 7 34.80 7.95 41.55
C ASP A 7 33.97 9.22 41.39
N HIS A 8 33.81 9.77 40.18
CA HIS A 8 32.60 10.47 39.67
C HIS A 8 32.87 11.14 38.32
N ASN A 9 32.26 10.58 37.29
CA ASN A 9 32.05 11.16 35.97
C ASN A 9 30.64 11.79 35.93
N PRO A 10 30.49 13.09 35.60
CA PRO A 10 29.17 13.62 35.24
C PRO A 10 29.23 14.34 33.90
N GLY A 11 28.68 13.69 32.86
CA GLY A 11 28.53 14.32 31.55
C GLY A 11 27.65 13.53 30.58
N GLY A 12 26.70 12.73 31.08
CA GLY A 12 25.75 12.00 30.25
C GLY A 12 24.64 12.94 29.76
N THR A 13 24.77 13.48 28.55
CA THR A 13 23.68 14.18 27.88
C THR A 13 22.61 13.14 27.48
N ALA A 14 21.49 13.17 28.19
CA ALA A 14 20.34 12.32 27.95
C ALA A 14 19.75 12.57 26.56
N ILE A 15 19.97 11.64 25.62
CA ILE A 15 19.19 11.54 24.38
C ILE A 15 17.77 11.13 24.77
N ARG A 16 16.85 12.10 24.77
CA ARG A 16 15.42 11.83 24.88
C ARG A 16 14.96 11.05 23.64
N LYS A 17 14.84 9.74 23.80
CA LYS A 17 14.13 8.84 22.88
C LYS A 17 12.63 9.11 22.98
N ASN A 18 12.11 10.09 22.24
CA ASN A 18 10.68 10.18 21.97
C ASN A 18 10.35 9.33 20.74
N THR A 19 10.29 8.01 20.94
CA THR A 19 9.66 7.09 19.99
C THR A 19 8.27 6.79 20.52
N THR A 20 7.29 7.58 20.10
CA THR A 20 5.88 7.21 20.27
C THR A 20 5.60 6.07 19.28
N PRO A 21 5.24 4.85 19.73
CA PRO A 21 4.80 3.81 18.81
C PRO A 21 3.44 4.21 18.25
N ILE A 22 3.33 4.30 16.92
CA ILE A 22 2.02 4.38 16.27
C ILE A 22 1.31 3.04 16.54
N GLN A 23 0.26 3.10 17.35
CA GLN A 23 -0.72 2.03 17.49
C GLN A 23 -1.25 1.67 16.10
N MET A 24 -0.84 0.50 15.60
CA MET A 24 -1.62 -0.20 14.60
C MET A 24 -2.98 -0.47 15.22
N LEU A 25 -4.04 0.06 14.59
CA LEU A 25 -5.42 -0.29 14.90
C LEU A 25 -5.56 -1.82 14.85
N ARG A 26 -5.60 -2.42 16.04
CA ARG A 26 -6.08 -3.79 16.26
C ARG A 26 -7.60 -3.71 16.14
N ASN A 27 -8.15 -4.40 15.15
CA ASN A 27 -9.57 -4.71 15.12
C ASN A 27 -9.71 -6.13 15.63
N ASP A 28 -9.81 -6.27 16.96
CA ASP A 28 -10.24 -7.51 17.60
C ASP A 28 -11.38 -7.18 18.58
N ASP A 29 -12.45 -7.97 18.45
CA ASP A 29 -13.47 -8.30 19.45
C ASP A 29 -14.39 -7.19 19.99
N VAL A 30 -15.52 -6.98 19.30
CA VAL A 30 -16.76 -6.58 19.96
C VAL A 30 -17.55 -7.84 20.29
N GLY A 31 -17.51 -8.22 21.56
CA GLY A 31 -18.31 -9.27 22.15
C GLY A 31 -19.81 -8.95 22.01
N LEU A 32 -20.55 -9.95 21.55
CA LEU A 32 -21.99 -9.94 21.45
C LEU A 32 -22.57 -10.14 22.86
N ASP A 33 -23.14 -9.08 23.46
CA ASP A 33 -24.00 -9.24 24.62
C ASP A 33 -25.42 -9.61 24.16
N SER A 34 -25.97 -10.59 24.85
CA SER A 34 -27.32 -11.09 24.73
C SER A 34 -28.18 -10.42 25.79
N LYS A 35 -29.10 -9.54 25.38
CA LYS A 35 -30.48 -9.36 25.91
C LYS A 35 -31.11 -8.08 25.37
N THR A 36 -32.10 -8.21 24.48
CA THR A 36 -33.39 -7.50 24.61
C THR A 36 -34.45 -8.24 23.78
N ARG A 37 -35.58 -8.48 24.44
CA ARG A 37 -36.75 -9.27 24.01
C ARG A 37 -37.63 -8.49 23.02
N SER A 38 -38.26 -9.25 22.13
CA SER A 38 -39.59 -9.11 21.53
C SER A 38 -40.29 -7.73 21.50
N PHE A 39 -40.60 -7.28 20.28
CA PHE A 39 -41.96 -6.88 19.92
C PHE A 39 -42.22 -7.11 18.43
N CYS A 40 -43.33 -7.76 18.10
CA CYS A 40 -43.80 -8.04 16.75
C CYS A 40 -44.33 -6.77 16.07
N LEU A 41 -44.19 -6.66 14.74
CA LEU A 41 -45.30 -6.36 13.83
C LEU A 41 -44.84 -6.46 12.36
N SER A 42 -45.67 -7.14 11.60
CA SER A 42 -45.64 -7.36 10.15
C SER A 42 -45.41 -6.07 9.34
N SER A 43 -44.48 -6.12 8.40
CA SER A 43 -44.43 -5.17 7.28
C SER A 43 -44.15 -5.95 5.99
N SER A 44 -45.18 -5.99 5.16
CA SER A 44 -45.17 -6.43 3.77
C SER A 44 -44.05 -5.71 3.02
N HIS A 45 -42.98 -6.45 2.68
CA HIS A 45 -41.92 -5.94 1.83
C HIS A 45 -42.43 -5.86 0.39
N SER A 46 -42.83 -4.65 0.00
CA SER A 46 -42.86 -4.25 -1.40
C SER A 46 -41.47 -4.47 -1.98
N SER A 47 -41.36 -5.41 -2.91
CA SER A 47 -40.10 -5.75 -3.57
C SER A 47 -39.72 -4.59 -4.50
N SER A 48 -38.90 -3.67 -4.01
CA SER A 48 -38.27 -2.67 -4.88
C SER A 48 -37.47 -3.40 -5.96
N PRO A 49 -37.55 -2.99 -7.23
CA PRO A 49 -36.81 -3.63 -8.31
C PRO A 49 -35.31 -3.51 -8.03
N ILE A 50 -34.63 -4.66 -8.01
CA ILE A 50 -33.18 -4.77 -7.91
C ILE A 50 -32.61 -4.09 -9.17
N MET A 51 -32.20 -2.83 -9.04
CA MET A 51 -31.40 -2.16 -10.07
C MET A 51 -30.17 -3.03 -10.34
N PRO A 52 -29.87 -3.37 -11.60
CA PRO A 52 -28.70 -4.18 -11.90
C PRO A 52 -27.47 -3.48 -11.33
N GLN A 53 -26.79 -4.13 -10.39
CA GLN A 53 -25.55 -3.62 -9.82
C GLN A 53 -24.55 -3.46 -10.96
N GLN A 54 -24.29 -2.22 -11.35
CA GLN A 54 -23.29 -1.91 -12.36
C GLN A 54 -21.95 -2.45 -11.88
N THR A 55 -21.46 -3.49 -12.56
CA THR A 55 -20.21 -4.18 -12.27
C THR A 55 -19.05 -3.34 -12.79
N ILE A 56 -18.05 -3.09 -11.94
CA ILE A 56 -16.83 -2.42 -12.39
C ILE A 56 -16.01 -3.45 -13.18
N PRO A 57 -15.47 -3.10 -14.36
CA PRO A 57 -14.66 -4.03 -15.14
C PRO A 57 -13.46 -4.54 -14.32
N ALA A 58 -13.12 -5.81 -14.52
CA ALA A 58 -11.91 -6.43 -13.99
C ALA A 58 -10.66 -5.66 -14.46
N CYS A 59 -9.66 -5.48 -13.58
CA CYS A 59 -8.36 -5.00 -14.03
C CYS A 59 -7.71 -6.08 -14.92
N PRO A 60 -7.31 -5.77 -16.16
CA PRO A 60 -6.73 -6.75 -17.08
C PRO A 60 -5.29 -7.14 -16.70
N HIS A 61 -4.68 -6.44 -15.75
CA HIS A 61 -3.30 -6.64 -15.31
C HIS A 61 -3.17 -7.49 -14.04
N LEU A 62 -4.29 -7.97 -13.49
CA LEU A 62 -4.34 -8.78 -12.28
C LEU A 62 -4.91 -10.18 -12.58
N PRO A 63 -4.64 -11.18 -11.71
CA PRO A 63 -5.31 -12.48 -11.77
C PRO A 63 -6.84 -12.30 -11.75
N GLN A 64 -7.54 -13.10 -12.54
CA GLN A 64 -9.00 -13.12 -12.52
C GLN A 64 -9.49 -13.77 -11.23
N VAL A 65 -10.50 -13.16 -10.60
CA VAL A 65 -11.18 -13.74 -9.43
C VAL A 65 -12.66 -13.86 -9.73
N THR A 66 -13.23 -15.03 -9.45
CA THR A 66 -14.64 -15.36 -9.74
C THR A 66 -15.57 -15.11 -8.56
N ARG A 67 -15.00 -14.80 -7.38
CA ARG A 67 -15.74 -14.56 -6.14
C ARG A 67 -15.12 -13.44 -5.33
N GLN A 68 -15.92 -12.84 -4.46
CA GLN A 68 -15.41 -11.92 -3.45
C GLN A 68 -14.53 -12.66 -2.43
N LEU A 69 -13.31 -12.17 -2.24
CA LEU A 69 -12.35 -12.68 -1.27
C LEU A 69 -12.48 -11.94 0.06
N ARG A 70 -12.20 -12.65 1.16
CA ARG A 70 -12.17 -12.04 2.49
C ARG A 70 -10.94 -11.17 2.64
N ILE A 71 -11.02 -10.14 3.48
CA ILE A 71 -9.87 -9.26 3.80
C ILE A 71 -8.66 -10.01 4.41
N THR A 72 -8.87 -11.24 4.88
CA THR A 72 -7.85 -12.11 5.45
C THR A 72 -7.10 -12.94 4.41
N HIS A 73 -7.49 -12.91 3.13
CA HIS A 73 -6.95 -13.76 2.06
C HIS A 73 -5.41 -13.76 2.00
N ALA A 74 -4.79 -12.58 2.01
CA ALA A 74 -3.32 -12.50 2.01
C ALA A 74 -2.66 -12.75 3.38
N ARG A 75 -3.41 -12.75 4.49
CA ARG A 75 -2.84 -12.88 5.84
C ARG A 75 -2.17 -14.23 6.07
N GLU A 76 -2.73 -15.27 5.49
CA GLU A 76 -2.23 -16.65 5.59
C GLU A 76 -0.77 -16.77 5.09
N HIS A 77 -0.38 -15.93 4.13
CA HIS A 77 0.96 -15.94 3.53
C HIS A 77 1.89 -14.84 4.07
N ARG A 78 1.40 -13.96 4.96
CA ARG A 78 2.10 -12.75 5.40
C ARG A 78 3.43 -13.05 6.09
N THR A 79 3.50 -14.12 6.87
CA THR A 79 4.73 -14.48 7.62
C THR A 79 5.88 -14.81 6.68
N ALA A 80 5.60 -15.52 5.59
CA ALA A 80 6.60 -15.82 4.57
C ALA A 80 6.90 -14.59 3.70
N CYS A 81 5.87 -13.80 3.35
CA CYS A 81 5.97 -12.59 2.53
C CYS A 81 6.75 -12.82 1.21
N ARG A 82 6.48 -13.94 0.54
CA ARG A 82 7.09 -14.33 -0.74
C ARG A 82 6.05 -14.46 -1.85
N GLU A 83 6.25 -15.34 -2.82
CA GLU A 83 5.42 -15.51 -4.02
C GLU A 83 3.92 -15.74 -3.72
N ALA A 84 3.60 -16.62 -2.76
CA ALA A 84 2.21 -16.86 -2.38
C ALA A 84 1.54 -15.61 -1.79
N TYR A 85 2.28 -14.81 -1.02
CA TYR A 85 1.79 -13.53 -0.48
C TYR A 85 1.58 -12.51 -1.58
N TYR A 86 2.52 -12.44 -2.53
CA TYR A 86 2.42 -11.59 -3.70
C TYR A 86 1.13 -11.87 -4.49
N ILE A 87 0.91 -13.13 -4.89
CA ILE A 87 -0.29 -13.53 -5.65
C ILE A 87 -1.57 -13.27 -4.85
N ALA A 88 -1.62 -13.65 -3.57
CA ALA A 88 -2.79 -13.40 -2.74
C ALA A 88 -3.10 -11.90 -2.60
N CYS A 89 -2.09 -11.04 -2.55
CA CYS A 89 -2.30 -9.59 -2.59
C CYS A 89 -2.88 -9.12 -3.94
N LEU A 90 -2.41 -9.66 -5.07
CA LEU A 90 -2.95 -9.32 -6.40
C LEU A 90 -4.42 -9.76 -6.56
N GLU A 91 -4.74 -11.00 -6.15
CA GLU A 91 -6.11 -11.52 -6.17
C GLU A 91 -7.03 -10.72 -5.26
N LEU A 92 -6.57 -10.40 -4.04
CA LEU A 92 -7.35 -9.59 -3.12
C LEU A 92 -7.54 -8.15 -3.64
N ALA A 93 -6.53 -7.58 -4.30
CA ALA A 93 -6.67 -6.28 -4.96
C ALA A 93 -7.75 -6.31 -6.04
N GLN A 94 -7.75 -7.34 -6.91
CA GLN A 94 -8.78 -7.54 -7.92
C GLN A 94 -10.17 -7.67 -7.30
N SER A 95 -10.30 -8.50 -6.27
CA SER A 95 -11.58 -8.69 -5.58
C SER A 95 -12.06 -7.38 -4.96
N LEU A 96 -11.20 -6.60 -4.30
CA LEU A 96 -11.58 -5.33 -3.68
C LEU A 96 -12.02 -4.30 -4.73
N TRP A 97 -11.32 -4.26 -5.86
CA TRP A 97 -11.67 -3.41 -6.99
C TRP A 97 -13.07 -3.71 -7.53
N GLN A 98 -13.35 -4.97 -7.87
CA GLN A 98 -14.66 -5.40 -8.38
C GLN A 98 -15.79 -5.17 -7.38
N ASN A 99 -15.47 -5.03 -6.09
CA ASN A 99 -16.40 -4.69 -5.01
C ASN A 99 -16.40 -3.18 -4.65
N LYS A 100 -15.97 -2.31 -5.57
CA LYS A 100 -16.02 -0.83 -5.44
C LYS A 100 -15.19 -0.29 -4.27
N ARG A 101 -14.05 -0.92 -3.96
CA ARG A 101 -13.12 -0.49 -2.89
C ARG A 101 -11.74 -0.10 -3.44
N PRO A 102 -11.62 0.93 -4.29
CA PRO A 102 -10.38 1.26 -4.99
C PRO A 102 -9.23 1.65 -4.05
N ALA A 103 -9.49 2.45 -3.01
CA ALA A 103 -8.46 2.79 -2.01
C ALA A 103 -7.81 1.55 -1.38
N GLN A 104 -8.62 0.54 -1.05
CA GLN A 104 -8.11 -0.69 -0.45
C GLN A 104 -7.43 -1.59 -1.46
N ALA A 105 -7.91 -1.60 -2.70
CA ALA A 105 -7.26 -2.34 -3.79
C ALA A 105 -5.84 -1.81 -4.04
N ILE A 106 -5.67 -0.48 -4.08
CA ILE A 106 -4.35 0.19 -4.17
C ILE A 106 -3.43 -0.22 -3.01
N LEU A 107 -3.94 -0.22 -1.77
CA LEU A 107 -3.17 -0.66 -0.60
C LEU A 107 -2.75 -2.14 -0.67
N GLN A 108 -3.51 -3.00 -1.37
CA GLN A 108 -3.08 -4.38 -1.59
C GLN A 108 -2.01 -4.51 -2.66
N LEU A 109 -2.00 -3.66 -3.69
CA LEU A 109 -0.90 -3.62 -4.65
C LEU A 109 0.41 -3.15 -3.99
N ASP A 110 0.35 -2.16 -3.10
CA ASP A 110 1.51 -1.77 -2.27
C ASP A 110 2.03 -2.96 -1.45
N LYS A 111 1.13 -3.69 -0.77
CA LYS A 111 1.51 -4.91 -0.04
C LYS A 111 2.12 -5.98 -0.93
N ALA A 112 1.62 -6.18 -2.15
CA ALA A 112 2.23 -7.10 -3.10
C ALA A 112 3.69 -6.70 -3.38
N MET A 113 3.95 -5.40 -3.58
CA MET A 113 5.29 -4.85 -3.78
C MET A 113 6.24 -4.98 -2.58
N MET A 114 5.76 -5.44 -1.41
CA MET A 114 6.60 -5.79 -0.26
C MET A 114 7.14 -7.23 -0.31
N ALA A 115 6.61 -8.09 -1.17
CA ALA A 115 7.00 -9.49 -1.22
C ALA A 115 8.47 -9.64 -1.63
N ASN A 116 9.21 -10.48 -0.89
CA ASN A 116 10.59 -10.84 -1.19
C ASN A 116 10.61 -12.01 -2.19
N ILE A 117 10.48 -11.68 -3.47
CA ILE A 117 10.46 -12.64 -4.57
C ILE A 117 11.92 -12.90 -5.00
N PRO A 118 12.37 -14.18 -5.05
CA PRO A 118 13.70 -14.53 -5.54
C PRO A 118 13.91 -14.13 -7.01
N ALA A 119 15.14 -13.74 -7.36
CA ALA A 119 15.51 -13.32 -8.72
C ALA A 119 15.17 -14.37 -9.81
N ASN A 120 15.22 -15.66 -9.47
CA ASN A 120 14.94 -16.79 -10.35
C ASN A 120 13.48 -17.25 -10.33
N SER A 121 12.59 -16.52 -9.66
CA SER A 121 11.16 -16.85 -9.62
C SER A 121 10.50 -16.55 -10.96
N THR A 122 9.76 -17.53 -11.49
CA THR A 122 8.94 -17.37 -12.71
C THR A 122 7.61 -16.69 -12.45
N THR A 123 7.27 -16.39 -11.19
CA THR A 123 6.00 -15.73 -10.82
C THR A 123 5.83 -14.39 -11.54
N LEU A 124 6.93 -13.64 -11.72
CA LEU A 124 6.88 -12.32 -12.34
C LEU A 124 6.82 -12.35 -13.88
N ASP A 125 7.05 -13.52 -14.50
CA ASP A 125 6.86 -13.69 -15.95
C ASP A 125 5.37 -13.59 -16.30
N THR A 126 4.52 -14.14 -15.43
CA THR A 126 3.06 -14.11 -15.58
C THR A 126 2.44 -12.91 -14.88
N HIS A 127 2.99 -12.50 -13.74
CA HIS A 127 2.47 -11.43 -12.91
C HIS A 127 3.56 -10.40 -12.58
N PRO A 128 3.92 -9.51 -13.54
CA PRO A 128 4.89 -8.44 -13.33
C PRO A 128 4.58 -7.57 -12.12
N ILE A 129 5.60 -6.94 -11.51
CA ILE A 129 5.42 -5.97 -10.42
C ILE A 129 4.31 -4.97 -10.80
N PRO A 130 3.30 -4.73 -9.94
CA PRO A 130 1.97 -4.27 -10.37
C PRO A 130 1.87 -2.77 -10.68
N TYR A 131 2.88 -2.16 -11.31
CA TYR A 131 2.86 -0.75 -11.74
C TYR A 131 1.72 -0.46 -12.72
N ARG A 132 1.48 -1.34 -13.68
CA ARG A 132 0.37 -1.20 -14.64
C ARG A 132 -0.99 -1.32 -13.97
N ALA A 133 -1.14 -2.25 -13.02
CA ALA A 133 -2.39 -2.39 -12.26
C ALA A 133 -2.63 -1.16 -11.36
N MET A 134 -1.57 -0.63 -10.73
CA MET A 134 -1.62 0.58 -9.93
C MET A 134 -2.13 1.77 -10.76
N LEU A 135 -1.51 2.01 -11.92
CA LEU A 135 -1.92 3.05 -12.85
C LEU A 135 -3.37 2.86 -13.31
N TRP A 136 -3.72 1.63 -13.69
CA TRP A 136 -5.05 1.31 -14.18
C TRP A 136 -6.13 1.58 -13.12
N PHE A 137 -5.91 1.27 -11.83
CA PHE A 137 -6.85 1.65 -10.77
C PHE A 137 -7.01 3.16 -10.64
N MET A 138 -5.92 3.94 -10.74
CA MET A 138 -6.00 5.40 -10.61
C MET A 138 -6.76 6.04 -11.78
N ILE A 139 -6.57 5.53 -13.01
CA ILE A 139 -7.28 6.01 -14.20
C ILE A 139 -8.76 5.62 -14.17
N ASN A 140 -9.07 4.38 -13.80
CA ASN A 140 -10.41 3.81 -13.99
C ASN A 140 -11.29 3.91 -12.75
N THR A 141 -10.84 4.58 -11.69
CA THR A 141 -11.64 4.71 -10.46
C THR A 141 -12.94 5.45 -10.79
N PRO A 142 -14.12 4.84 -10.54
CA PRO A 142 -15.38 5.50 -10.85
C PRO A 142 -15.56 6.78 -10.04
N THR A 143 -16.05 7.83 -10.69
CA THR A 143 -16.40 9.10 -10.03
C THR A 143 -17.27 8.87 -8.79
N GLY A 144 -16.95 9.57 -7.70
CA GLY A 144 -17.63 9.41 -6.41
C GLY A 144 -17.14 8.24 -5.56
N SER A 145 -16.24 7.38 -6.07
CA SER A 145 -15.60 6.35 -5.25
C SER A 145 -14.50 6.93 -4.38
N PHE A 146 -14.41 6.46 -3.13
CA PHE A 146 -13.31 6.87 -2.24
C PHE A 146 -11.99 6.18 -2.62
N VAL A 147 -11.02 6.97 -3.09
CA VAL A 147 -9.65 6.52 -3.42
C VAL A 147 -8.59 7.02 -2.43
N GLY A 148 -8.95 7.95 -1.54
CA GLY A 148 -7.99 8.64 -0.66
C GLY A 148 -7.13 9.64 -1.45
N ASN A 149 -5.90 9.90 -1.01
CA ASN A 149 -4.91 10.68 -1.79
C ASN A 149 -3.68 9.80 -2.07
N PRO A 150 -3.63 9.12 -3.24
CA PRO A 150 -2.51 8.25 -3.62
C PRO A 150 -1.15 8.97 -3.64
N VAL A 151 -1.10 10.22 -4.12
CA VAL A 151 0.13 11.03 -4.16
C VAL A 151 0.71 11.18 -2.75
N ARG A 152 -0.10 11.64 -1.80
CA ARG A 152 0.31 11.79 -0.39
C ARG A 152 0.63 10.44 0.27
N HIS A 153 -0.14 9.41 -0.04
CA HIS A 153 0.11 8.06 0.48
C HIS A 153 1.50 7.57 0.12
N PHE A 154 1.88 7.63 -1.16
CA PHE A 154 3.19 7.17 -1.63
C PHE A 154 4.33 8.07 -1.16
N GLN A 155 4.12 9.39 -1.04
CA GLN A 155 5.08 10.31 -0.43
C GLN A 155 5.43 9.89 1.00
N HIS A 156 4.42 9.64 1.84
CA HIS A 156 4.64 9.21 3.21
C HIS A 156 5.24 7.81 3.28
N LEU A 157 4.78 6.89 2.44
CA LEU A 157 5.31 5.53 2.42
C LEU A 157 6.81 5.53 2.12
N ALA A 158 7.25 6.29 1.11
CA ALA A 158 8.65 6.36 0.73
C ALA A 158 9.51 7.07 1.79
N SER A 159 9.04 8.21 2.31
CA SER A 159 9.79 9.01 3.29
C SER A 159 9.83 8.42 4.71
N ARG A 160 8.93 7.49 5.03
CA ARG A 160 8.82 6.85 6.36
C ARG A 160 9.18 5.37 6.36
N MET A 161 9.92 4.91 5.36
CA MET A 161 10.28 3.51 5.25
C MET A 161 11.03 3.01 6.48
N ASN A 162 10.57 1.90 7.06
CA ASN A 162 11.25 1.28 8.19
C ASN A 162 12.48 0.51 7.69
N LEU A 163 13.66 1.04 7.96
CA LEU A 163 14.95 0.47 7.56
C LEU A 163 15.27 -0.90 8.17
N LYS A 164 14.48 -1.37 9.15
CA LYS A 164 14.63 -2.72 9.73
C LYS A 164 13.85 -3.80 8.97
N GLN A 165 13.01 -3.42 8.01
CA GLN A 165 12.24 -4.36 7.20
C GLN A 165 13.09 -4.91 6.04
N PRO A 166 12.72 -6.06 5.44
CA PRO A 166 13.40 -6.56 4.25
C PRO A 166 13.39 -5.55 3.09
N GLN A 167 14.54 -5.42 2.41
CA GLN A 167 14.74 -4.60 1.21
C GLN A 167 14.18 -3.16 1.31
N PRO A 168 14.51 -2.40 2.37
CA PRO A 168 13.86 -1.12 2.61
C PRO A 168 14.17 -0.11 1.50
N GLU A 169 15.37 -0.11 0.93
CA GLU A 169 15.74 0.78 -0.17
C GLU A 169 14.94 0.48 -1.45
N LEU A 170 14.75 -0.80 -1.80
CA LEU A 170 13.92 -1.20 -2.94
C LEU A 170 12.46 -0.81 -2.71
N ARG A 171 11.94 -1.02 -1.50
CA ARG A 171 10.58 -0.61 -1.15
C ARG A 171 10.40 0.91 -1.23
N THR A 172 11.40 1.69 -0.82
CA THR A 172 11.41 3.14 -0.98
C THR A 172 11.39 3.53 -2.47
N ALA A 173 12.22 2.89 -3.30
CA ALA A 173 12.24 3.13 -4.74
C ALA A 173 10.88 2.80 -5.40
N ARG A 174 10.27 1.66 -5.02
CA ARG A 174 8.92 1.27 -5.48
C ARG A 174 7.85 2.27 -5.05
N ALA A 175 7.91 2.77 -3.82
CA ALA A 175 6.98 3.79 -3.34
C ALA A 175 7.13 5.11 -4.11
N TRP A 176 8.36 5.58 -4.37
CA TRP A 176 8.57 6.75 -5.23
C TRP A 176 8.11 6.52 -6.66
N ALA A 177 8.31 5.33 -7.22
CA ALA A 177 7.78 4.98 -8.54
C ALA A 177 6.26 5.09 -8.60
N CYS A 178 5.55 4.60 -7.58
CA CYS A 178 4.10 4.72 -7.49
C CYS A 178 3.63 6.17 -7.27
N LEU A 179 4.41 7.02 -6.59
CA LEU A 179 4.13 8.46 -6.53
C LEU A 179 4.16 9.09 -7.92
N HIS A 180 5.21 8.81 -8.72
CA HIS A 180 5.30 9.34 -10.09
C HIS A 180 4.17 8.84 -10.99
N LEU A 181 3.73 7.58 -10.82
CA LEU A 181 2.54 7.07 -11.51
C LEU A 181 1.28 7.82 -11.08
N ALA A 182 1.09 8.07 -9.79
CA ALA A 182 -0.06 8.81 -9.28
C ALA A 182 -0.10 10.23 -9.86
N GLU A 183 1.02 10.95 -9.81
CA GLU A 183 1.12 12.31 -10.35
C GLU A 183 0.97 12.39 -11.86
N SER A 184 1.21 11.28 -12.57
CA SER A 184 1.06 11.26 -14.03
C SER A 184 -0.40 11.20 -14.50
N VAL A 185 -1.35 10.83 -13.63
CA VAL A 185 -2.76 10.67 -14.01
C VAL A 185 -3.76 11.33 -13.07
N LEU A 186 -3.33 11.79 -11.90
CA LEU A 186 -4.18 12.47 -10.92
C LEU A 186 -3.90 13.97 -10.92
N SER A 187 -4.96 14.77 -10.86
CA SER A 187 -4.85 16.24 -10.76
C SER A 187 -4.12 16.65 -9.47
N HIS A 188 -3.14 17.54 -9.59
CA HIS A 188 -2.44 18.10 -8.44
C HIS A 188 -3.34 18.96 -7.53
N GLU A 189 -4.45 19.49 -8.06
CA GLU A 189 -5.42 20.28 -7.28
C GLU A 189 -6.20 19.38 -6.31
N ASP A 190 -6.68 18.24 -6.81
CA ASP A 190 -7.46 17.28 -6.02
C ASP A 190 -6.59 16.37 -5.15
N TYR A 191 -5.39 16.03 -5.65
CA TYR A 191 -4.45 15.10 -5.04
C TYR A 191 -3.08 15.74 -4.76
N PRO A 192 -3.03 16.82 -3.96
CA PRO A 192 -1.79 17.52 -3.71
C PRO A 192 -0.85 16.67 -2.84
N ARG A 193 0.45 16.89 -3.04
CA ARG A 193 1.51 16.46 -2.11
C ARG A 193 1.26 16.97 -0.70
N ASP A 194 1.90 16.36 0.30
CA ASP A 194 2.00 16.97 1.62
C ASP A 194 3.11 18.02 1.64
N GLN A 195 2.75 19.26 1.30
CA GLN A 195 3.68 20.40 1.31
C GLN A 195 4.23 20.71 2.70
N ARG A 196 3.47 20.43 3.77
CA ARG A 196 3.95 20.65 5.14
C ARG A 196 5.11 19.72 5.46
N GLN A 197 5.00 18.46 5.05
CA GLN A 197 6.11 17.50 5.20
C GLN A 197 7.33 17.95 4.40
N LEU A 198 7.16 18.33 3.12
CA LEU A 198 8.25 18.79 2.26
C LEU A 198 9.05 19.91 2.94
N ASN A 199 8.35 20.93 3.43
CA ASN A 199 8.98 22.10 4.04
C ASN A 199 9.62 21.77 5.40
N LYS A 200 8.91 21.03 6.26
CA LYS A 200 9.36 20.76 7.64
C LYS A 200 10.57 19.82 7.69
N GLU A 201 10.63 18.87 6.76
CA GLU A 201 11.65 17.82 6.76
C GLU A 201 12.74 18.07 5.72
N ASN A 202 12.66 19.16 4.97
CA ASN A 202 13.50 19.42 3.80
C ASN A 202 13.56 18.20 2.88
N LEU A 203 12.39 17.59 2.63
CA LEU A 203 12.28 16.33 1.92
C LEU A 203 12.39 16.57 0.42
N GLU A 204 13.43 16.01 -0.19
CA GLU A 204 13.60 15.99 -1.63
C GLU A 204 12.93 14.76 -2.24
N ILE A 205 12.03 14.97 -3.20
CA ILE A 205 11.41 13.88 -3.96
C ILE A 205 12.33 13.55 -5.15
N PRO A 206 12.84 12.30 -5.26
CA PRO A 206 13.68 11.92 -6.38
C PRO A 206 12.89 11.99 -7.68
N ASN A 207 13.49 12.51 -8.75
CA ASN A 207 12.87 12.53 -10.07
C ASN A 207 12.77 11.10 -10.66
N ARG A 208 12.01 10.95 -11.76
CA ARG A 208 11.76 9.66 -12.41
C ARG A 208 13.04 8.92 -12.83
N TYR A 209 14.08 9.64 -13.24
CA TYR A 209 15.37 9.04 -13.62
C TYR A 209 16.12 8.47 -12.41
N ALA A 210 16.13 9.20 -11.30
CA ALA A 210 16.74 8.73 -10.05
C ALA A 210 15.98 7.51 -9.48
N VAL A 211 14.65 7.52 -9.57
CA VAL A 211 13.83 6.35 -9.18
C VAL A 211 14.15 5.14 -10.07
N LYS A 212 14.22 5.32 -11.39
CA LYS A 212 14.61 4.24 -12.31
C LYS A 212 16.00 3.69 -11.99
N ALA A 213 16.98 4.57 -11.71
CA ALA A 213 18.32 4.16 -11.32
C ALA A 213 18.31 3.34 -10.02
N ALA A 214 17.53 3.77 -9.03
CA ALA A 214 17.36 3.01 -7.79
C ALA A 214 16.70 1.64 -8.02
N LEU A 215 15.71 1.53 -8.90
CA LEU A 215 15.12 0.24 -9.27
C LEU A 215 16.14 -0.68 -9.96
N ILE A 216 16.99 -0.14 -10.84
CA ILE A 216 18.09 -0.89 -11.47
C ILE A 216 19.06 -1.43 -10.43
N GLU A 217 19.47 -0.59 -9.49
CA GLU A 217 20.48 -0.93 -8.50
C GLU A 217 19.96 -1.93 -7.45
N ARG A 218 18.70 -1.78 -7.02
CA ARG A 218 18.17 -2.46 -5.84
C ARG A 218 17.27 -3.65 -6.15
N SER A 219 16.66 -3.70 -7.34
CA SER A 219 15.76 -4.80 -7.68
C SER A 219 16.55 -6.06 -8.02
N PRO A 220 16.19 -7.23 -7.47
CA PRO A 220 16.73 -8.50 -7.94
C PRO A 220 16.19 -8.90 -9.33
N HIS A 221 15.22 -8.15 -9.89
CA HIS A 221 14.56 -8.44 -11.16
C HIS A 221 14.94 -7.41 -12.22
N GLN A 222 15.76 -7.83 -13.19
CA GLN A 222 16.29 -6.94 -14.23
C GLN A 222 15.20 -6.25 -15.08
N LEU A 223 14.01 -6.85 -15.18
CA LEU A 223 12.87 -6.33 -15.93
C LEU A 223 12.05 -5.28 -15.16
N GLU A 224 12.27 -5.09 -13.87
CA GLU A 224 11.41 -4.22 -13.05
C GLU A 224 11.41 -2.76 -13.53
N LYS A 225 12.58 -2.25 -13.93
CA LYS A 225 12.70 -0.93 -14.55
C LYS A 225 11.81 -0.80 -15.79
N THR A 226 11.73 -1.84 -16.60
CA THR A 226 11.00 -1.84 -17.87
C THR A 226 9.49 -1.89 -17.61
N TRP A 227 9.04 -2.61 -16.59
CA TRP A 227 7.64 -2.59 -16.17
C TRP A 227 7.22 -1.21 -15.64
N PHE A 228 8.09 -0.54 -14.89
CA PHE A 228 7.85 0.85 -14.46
C PHE A 228 7.78 1.81 -15.64
N GLU A 229 8.75 1.76 -16.56
CA GLU A 229 8.79 2.62 -17.75
C GLU A 229 7.57 2.41 -18.66
N LEU A 230 7.19 1.15 -18.87
CA LEU A 230 6.00 0.83 -19.65
C LEU A 230 4.75 1.44 -19.00
N ALA A 231 4.59 1.32 -17.68
CA ALA A 231 3.48 1.96 -16.99
C ALA A 231 3.53 3.50 -17.14
N MET A 232 4.69 4.13 -16.95
CA MET A 232 4.85 5.57 -17.15
C MET A 232 4.52 6.02 -18.59
N SER A 233 4.80 5.21 -19.61
CA SER A 233 4.49 5.53 -21.01
C SER A 233 2.99 5.45 -21.34
N LEU A 234 2.20 4.75 -20.51
CA LEU A 234 0.74 4.65 -20.64
C LEU A 234 -0.01 5.78 -19.94
N ALA A 235 0.69 6.58 -19.12
CA ALA A 235 0.16 7.78 -18.52
C ALA A 235 0.25 8.91 -19.56
N VAL A 236 -0.79 9.03 -20.39
CA VAL A 236 -0.95 10.07 -21.40
C VAL A 236 -2.28 10.77 -21.18
#